data_AF-B3DMA7-F1
#
_entry.id   AF-B3DMA7-F1
#
_cell.length_a   1.000
_cell.length_b   1.000
_cell.length_c   1.000
_cell.angle_alpha   90.00
_cell.angle_beta   90.00
_cell.angle_gamma   90.00
#
_symmetry.space_group_name_H-M   'P 1'
#
loop_
_entity.id
_entity.type
_entity.pdbx_description
1 polymer ?
#
loop_
_entity_poly.entity_id
_entity_poly.type
_entity_poly.pdbx_seq_one_letter_code
_entity_poly.pdbx_strand_id
1 'polypeptide(L)'
;MELESIELCPYDPNHRIPASRLQYHLASCKKKNPKIAKKMANCKYNACHVVPIKRLKEHEANCINRTAVDDEPLNLQKITQPSFEENENLCSAGSQFTDPDVWNVGKQG
;
A
#
# COMPACT_ATOMS: atom_id res chain seq x y z
N MET A 1 -30.63 -0.23 -14.10
CA MET A 1 -29.56 -1.25 -14.00
C MET A 1 -28.29 -0.55 -14.42
N GLU A 2 -27.43 -0.19 -13.47
CA GLU A 2 -26.14 0.44 -13.77
C GLU A 2 -25.21 -0.64 -14.36
N LEU A 3 -24.58 -0.35 -15.50
CA LEU A 3 -23.57 -1.24 -16.10
C LEU A 3 -22.27 -1.12 -15.30
N GLU A 4 -21.84 -2.22 -14.68
CA GLU A 4 -20.56 -2.27 -13.97
C GLU A 4 -19.41 -2.19 -14.98
N SER A 5 -18.45 -1.28 -14.75
CA SER A 5 -17.29 -1.16 -15.62
C SER A 5 -16.39 -2.40 -15.51
N ILE A 6 -15.94 -2.91 -16.65
CA ILE A 6 -15.04 -4.05 -16.75
C ILE A 6 -13.64 -3.55 -17.06
N GLU A 7 -12.69 -3.94 -16.22
CA GLU A 7 -11.27 -3.60 -16.32
C GLU A 7 -10.46 -4.82 -16.78
N LEU A 8 -9.39 -4.57 -17.52
CA LEU A 8 -8.43 -5.61 -17.92
C LEU A 8 -7.36 -5.79 -16.85
N CYS A 9 -6.98 -7.04 -16.57
CA CYS A 9 -5.91 -7.29 -15.62
C CYS A 9 -4.55 -6.90 -16.22
N PRO A 10 -3.73 -6.11 -15.50
CA PRO A 10 -2.39 -5.70 -15.90
C PRO A 10 -1.37 -6.86 -15.92
N TYR A 11 -1.72 -8.00 -15.30
CA TYR A 11 -0.87 -9.18 -15.26
C TYR A 11 -1.28 -10.25 -16.28
N ASP A 12 -2.52 -10.24 -16.76
CA ASP A 12 -3.03 -11.20 -17.75
C ASP A 12 -4.15 -10.56 -18.60
N PRO A 13 -3.95 -10.35 -19.92
CA PRO A 13 -4.92 -9.67 -20.77
C PRO A 13 -6.23 -10.46 -21.00
N ASN A 14 -6.27 -11.76 -20.66
CA ASN A 14 -7.48 -12.57 -20.79
C ASN A 14 -8.44 -12.35 -19.61
N HIS A 15 -7.96 -11.78 -18.50
CA HIS A 15 -8.81 -11.48 -17.35
C HIS A 15 -9.54 -10.15 -17.56
N ARG A 16 -10.87 -10.24 -17.59
CA ARG A 16 -11.83 -9.15 -17.58
C ARG A 16 -12.55 -9.15 -16.24
N ILE A 17 -12.30 -8.14 -15.42
CA ILE A 17 -12.72 -8.10 -14.01
C ILE A 17 -13.58 -6.86 -13.77
N PRO A 18 -14.73 -6.95 -13.10
CA PRO A 18 -15.47 -5.77 -12.67
C PRO A 18 -14.60 -4.85 -11.82
N ALA A 19 -14.70 -3.54 -12.00
CA ALA A 19 -13.89 -2.56 -11.26
C ALA A 19 -14.00 -2.76 -9.73
N SER A 20 -15.19 -3.10 -9.24
CA SER A 20 -15.48 -3.42 -7.83
C SER A 20 -14.66 -4.60 -7.28
N ARG A 21 -14.20 -5.52 -8.14
CA ARG A 21 -13.45 -6.73 -7.79
C ARG A 21 -11.97 -6.65 -8.16
N LEU A 22 -11.54 -5.61 -8.86
CA LEU A 22 -10.16 -5.52 -9.36
C LEU A 22 -9.12 -5.54 -8.23
N GLN A 23 -9.39 -4.84 -7.12
CA GLN A 23 -8.48 -4.75 -5.97
C GLN A 23 -8.07 -6.14 -5.43
N TYR A 24 -9.05 -6.98 -5.10
CA TYR A 24 -8.80 -8.31 -4.56
C TYR A 24 -8.15 -9.22 -5.62
N HIS A 25 -8.55 -9.06 -6.88
CA HIS A 25 -8.01 -9.82 -8.00
C HIS A 25 -6.51 -9.59 -8.15
N LEU A 26 -6.07 -8.32 -8.16
CA LEU A 26 -4.67 -7.94 -8.39
C LEU A 26 -3.72 -8.61 -7.39
N ALA A 27 -4.08 -8.67 -6.11
CA ALA A 27 -3.24 -9.27 -5.07
C ALA A 27 -2.92 -10.75 -5.34
N SER A 28 -3.92 -11.52 -5.74
CA SER A 28 -3.75 -12.95 -6.07
C SER A 28 -3.12 -13.17 -7.44
N CYS A 29 -3.50 -12.36 -8.43
CA CYS A 29 -3.02 -12.47 -9.81
C CYS A 29 -1.53 -12.09 -9.92
N LYS A 30 -1.07 -11.10 -9.14
CA LYS A 30 0.34 -10.72 -9.02
C LYS A 30 1.20 -11.91 -8.58
N LYS A 31 0.75 -12.68 -7.58
CA LYS A 31 1.46 -13.86 -7.06
C LYS A 31 1.55 -14.98 -8.11
N LYS A 32 0.49 -15.17 -8.91
CA LYS A 32 0.46 -16.16 -10.00
C LYS A 32 1.30 -15.76 -11.23
N ASN A 33 1.56 -14.46 -11.41
CA ASN A 33 2.26 -13.92 -12.58
C ASN A 33 3.58 -13.20 -12.22
N PRO A 34 4.54 -13.85 -11.55
CA PRO A 34 5.72 -13.19 -11.01
C PRO A 34 6.64 -12.60 -12.10
N LYS A 35 6.68 -13.22 -13.29
CA LYS A 35 7.52 -12.74 -14.41
C LYS A 35 7.07 -11.38 -14.94
N ILE A 36 5.75 -11.17 -15.04
CA ILE A 36 5.16 -9.90 -15.48
C ILE A 36 5.16 -8.91 -14.32
N ALA A 37 4.82 -9.35 -13.11
CA ALA A 37 4.81 -8.53 -11.91
C ALA A 37 6.15 -7.82 -11.64
N LYS A 38 7.28 -8.47 -11.92
CA LYS A 38 8.62 -7.86 -11.82
C LYS A 38 8.83 -6.62 -12.72
N LYS A 39 8.00 -6.42 -13.74
CA LYS A 39 8.07 -5.31 -14.69
C LYS A 39 6.98 -4.25 -14.44
N MET A 40 6.14 -4.47 -13.44
CA MET A 40 4.98 -3.64 -13.11
C MET A 40 5.15 -3.01 -11.72
N ALA A 41 4.58 -1.83 -11.53
CA ALA A 41 4.53 -1.13 -10.25
C ALA A 41 3.11 -0.66 -9.95
N ASN A 42 2.80 -0.53 -8.67
CA ASN A 42 1.56 0.04 -8.18
C ASN A 42 1.73 1.56 -8.05
N CYS A 43 0.73 2.33 -8.45
CA CYS A 43 0.66 3.78 -8.21
C CYS A 43 0.53 4.07 -6.72
N LYS A 44 1.21 5.12 -6.23
CA LYS A 44 1.08 5.55 -4.83
C LYS A 44 -0.29 6.14 -4.48
N TYR A 45 -1.02 6.68 -5.46
CA TYR A 45 -2.32 7.32 -5.24
C TYR A 45 -3.50 6.33 -5.29
N ASN A 46 -3.37 5.22 -6.02
CA ASN A 46 -4.40 4.21 -6.15
C ASN A 46 -3.79 2.83 -6.40
N ALA A 47 -3.95 1.92 -5.44
CA ALA A 47 -3.36 0.58 -5.50
C ALA A 47 -3.88 -0.29 -6.67
N CYS A 48 -5.04 0.07 -7.26
CA CYS A 48 -5.59 -0.60 -8.45
C CYS A 48 -4.81 -0.24 -9.71
N HIS A 49 -4.19 0.95 -9.75
CA HIS A 49 -3.38 1.35 -10.89
C HIS A 49 -2.06 0.59 -10.84
N VAL A 50 -1.94 -0.39 -11.75
CA VAL A 50 -0.71 -1.14 -11.98
C VAL A 50 -0.24 -0.81 -13.38
N VAL A 51 0.96 -0.24 -13.46
CA VAL A 51 1.54 0.24 -14.73
C VAL A 51 2.96 -0.31 -14.89
N PRO A 52 3.52 -0.34 -16.12
CA PRO A 52 4.92 -0.69 -16.30
C PRO A 52 5.82 0.24 -15.51
N ILE A 53 6.85 -0.31 -14.85
CA ILE A 53 7.79 0.47 -14.00
C ILE A 53 8.35 1.68 -14.75
N LYS A 54 8.67 1.51 -16.04
CA LYS A 54 9.22 2.57 -16.92
C LYS A 54 8.27 3.76 -17.10
N ARG A 55 6.96 3.57 -16.92
CA ARG A 55 5.91 4.58 -17.08
C ARG A 55 5.32 5.06 -15.76
N LEU A 56 5.81 4.55 -14.62
CA LEU A 56 5.25 4.89 -13.32
C LEU A 56 5.31 6.40 -13.03
N LYS A 57 6.46 7.04 -13.27
CA LYS A 57 6.63 8.49 -13.03
C LYS A 57 5.69 9.34 -13.88
N GLU A 58 5.54 9.01 -15.16
CA GLU A 58 4.61 9.69 -16.07
C GLU A 58 3.16 9.50 -15.62
N HIS A 59 2.80 8.27 -15.23
CA HIS A 59 1.48 7.95 -14.69
C HIS A 59 1.19 8.75 -13.42
N GLU A 60 2.10 8.77 -12.45
CA GLU A 60 1.93 9.48 -11.19
C GLU A 60 1.76 10.99 -11.41
N ALA A 61 2.56 11.58 -12.32
CA ALA A 61 2.42 13.00 -12.66
C ALA A 61 1.03 13.36 -13.23
N ASN A 62 0.37 12.43 -13.91
CA ASN A 62 -0.93 12.63 -14.56
C ASN A 62 -2.06 11.81 -13.93
N CYS A 63 -1.85 11.25 -12.73
CA CYS A 63 -2.80 10.33 -12.12
C CYS A 63 -4.08 11.08 -11.73
N ILE A 64 -5.24 10.56 -12.11
CA ILE A 64 -6.54 11.16 -11.75
C ILE A 64 -6.79 11.19 -10.23
N ASN A 65 -6.11 10.31 -9.48
CA ASN A 65 -6.19 10.26 -8.03
C ASN A 65 -5.10 11.10 -7.33
N ARG A 66 -4.26 11.83 -8.09
CA ARG A 66 -3.30 12.78 -7.52
C ARG A 66 -4.04 14.01 -7.01
N THR A 67 -3.81 14.37 -5.75
CA THR A 67 -4.35 15.59 -5.13
C THR A 67 -3.24 16.63 -4.98
N ALA A 68 -3.60 17.92 -4.95
CA ALA A 68 -2.65 19.04 -4.89
C ALA A 68 -1.74 19.06 -3.65
N VAL A 69 -2.05 18.27 -2.62
CA VAL A 69 -1.33 18.22 -1.33
C VAL A 69 -0.04 17.38 -1.43
N ASP A 70 0.09 16.51 -2.43
CA ASP A 70 1.24 15.61 -2.56
C ASP A 70 2.52 16.29 -3.11
N ASP A 71 2.41 17.52 -3.64
CA ASP A 71 3.54 18.29 -4.17
C ASP A 71 4.31 19.10 -3.13
N GLU A 72 3.82 19.20 -1.89
CA GLU A 72 4.57 19.90 -0.84
C GLU A 72 5.64 18.97 -0.25
N PRO A 73 6.94 19.31 -0.34
CA PRO A 73 7.92 18.72 0.54
C PRO A 73 7.48 19.11 1.95
N LEU A 74 7.11 18.11 2.76
CA LEU A 74 6.78 18.32 4.17
C LEU A 74 7.97 19.01 4.85
N ASN A 75 7.98 20.34 4.85
CA ASN A 75 8.67 21.13 5.85
C ASN A 75 7.84 20.91 7.11
N LEU A 76 8.10 19.77 7.75
CA LEU A 76 7.61 19.45 9.07
C LEU A 76 8.21 20.51 9.99
N GLN A 77 7.53 21.66 10.08
CA GLN A 77 7.87 22.72 11.01
C GLN A 77 7.85 22.07 12.38
N LYS A 78 9.05 21.96 12.95
CA LYS A 78 9.32 21.42 14.27
C LYS A 78 8.35 22.08 15.24
N ILE A 79 7.29 21.38 15.60
CA ILE A 79 6.47 21.77 16.73
C ILE A 79 7.39 21.61 17.93
N THR A 80 8.01 22.71 18.34
CA THR A 80 8.70 22.83 19.61
C THR A 80 7.67 22.48 20.67
N GLN A 81 7.74 21.27 21.20
CA GLN A 81 7.02 20.93 22.42
C GLN A 81 7.53 21.87 23.52
N PRO A 82 6.66 22.64 24.20
CA PRO A 82 7.05 23.26 25.45
C PRO A 82 7.34 22.14 26.46
N SER A 83 8.51 22.28 27.09
CA SER A 83 9.00 21.56 28.27
C SER A 83 7.87 20.93 29.10
N PHE A 84 7.82 19.60 29.13
CA PHE A 84 7.29 18.89 30.29
C PHE A 84 8.51 18.41 31.05
N GLU A 85 8.58 18.83 32.30
CA GLU A 85 9.76 18.83 33.15
C GLU A 85 10.20 17.39 33.46
N GLU A 86 11.48 17.12 33.24
CA GLU A 86 12.20 15.97 33.78
C GLU A 86 12.14 16.07 35.31
N ASN A 87 11.48 15.12 35.97
CA ASN A 87 11.85 14.75 37.32
C ASN A 87 12.29 13.29 37.33
N GLU A 88 13.48 13.14 37.89
CA GLU A 88 14.33 11.98 37.68
C GLU A 88 14.01 10.93 38.74
N ASN A 89 13.77 9.69 38.31
CA ASN A 89 14.18 8.56 39.14
C ASN A 89 14.58 7.36 38.29
N LEU A 90 15.90 7.28 38.07
CA LEU A 90 16.59 6.08 37.63
C LEU A 90 16.53 5.02 38.75
N CYS A 91 16.16 3.78 38.42
CA CYS A 91 17.08 2.65 38.63
C CYS A 91 16.61 1.34 37.96
N SER A 92 17.55 0.76 37.20
CA SER A 92 17.78 -0.62 36.81
C SER A 92 16.91 -1.75 37.38
N ALA A 93 16.32 -2.54 36.49
CA ALA A 93 16.41 -4.02 36.50
C ALA A 93 15.79 -4.56 35.21
N GLY A 94 16.48 -5.50 34.55
CA GLY A 94 16.01 -6.09 33.31
C GLY A 94 14.67 -6.79 33.46
N SER A 95 13.87 -6.75 32.41
CA SER A 95 12.80 -7.73 32.20
C SER A 95 12.51 -7.84 30.71
N GLN A 96 12.54 -9.10 30.26
CA GLN A 96 12.32 -9.58 28.92
C GLN A 96 10.92 -9.16 28.45
N PHE A 97 10.83 -8.50 27.30
CA PHE A 97 9.58 -8.50 26.55
C PHE A 97 9.54 -9.78 25.75
N THR A 98 8.86 -10.79 26.29
CA THR A 98 8.38 -11.95 25.55
C THR A 98 7.34 -11.47 24.54
N ASP A 99 7.65 -11.61 23.27
CA ASP A 99 6.72 -11.48 22.16
C ASP A 99 5.87 -12.77 22.07
N PRO A 100 4.53 -12.72 22.12
CA PRO A 100 3.70 -13.84 21.74
C PRO A 100 3.10 -13.58 20.36
N ASP A 101 3.86 -14.01 19.35
CA ASP A 101 3.39 -14.36 18.01
C ASP A 101 2.24 -15.40 18.12
N VAL A 102 1.00 -14.98 17.86
CA VAL A 102 -0.16 -15.89 17.79
C VAL A 102 -0.81 -15.82 16.40
N TRP A 103 -0.24 -16.53 15.44
CA TRP A 103 -0.93 -16.86 14.20
C TRP A 103 -1.85 -18.07 14.43
N ASN A 104 -3.10 -17.80 14.77
CA ASN A 104 -4.17 -18.79 14.73
C ASN A 104 -4.89 -18.72 13.38
N VAL A 105 -4.62 -19.65 12.46
CA VAL A 105 -5.66 -20.21 11.57
C VAL A 105 -5.27 -21.66 11.22
N GLY A 106 -5.96 -22.60 11.86
CA GLY A 106 -6.04 -23.98 11.44
C GLY A 106 -7.49 -24.34 11.07
N LYS A 107 -7.62 -25.08 9.96
CA LYS A 107 -8.64 -26.10 9.65
C LYS A 107 -10.08 -25.66 9.34
N GLN A 108 -10.43 -25.81 8.05
CA GLN A 108 -11.65 -26.43 7.50
C GLN A 108 -11.25 -26.89 6.08
N GLY A 109 -11.32 -28.16 5.67
CA GLY A 109 -11.73 -29.40 6.32
C GLY A 109 -11.03 -30.59 5.64
#